data_AF-A0A6V8D671-F1
#
_entry.id   AF-A0A6V8D671-F1
#
_cell.length_a   1.000
_cell.length_b   1.000
_cell.length_c   1.000
_cell.angle_alpha   90.00
_cell.angle_beta   90.00
_cell.angle_gamma   90.00
#
_symmetry.space_group_name_H-M   'P 1'
#
loop_
_entity.id
_entity.type
_entity.pdbx_description
1 polymer ?
#
loop_
_entity_poly.entity_id
_entity_poly.type
_entity_poly.pdbx_seq_one_letter_code
_entity_poly.pdbx_strand_id
1 'polypeptide(L)' 'MALRVNWDRTPVSIHHDRKAVLEGLILHLRNKHGVRRRSIVMEDREEGPGYLFFLYQACDPRWIASFDTDSVLEEE' A
#
# COMPACT_ATOMS: atom_id res chain seq x y z
N MET A 1 -7.50 -9.96 -4.65
CA MET A 1 -6.30 -10.45 -3.93
C MET A 1 -6.20 -9.70 -2.61
N ALA A 2 -5.55 -10.23 -1.58
CA ALA A 2 -5.35 -9.51 -0.32
C ALA A 2 -4.10 -8.62 -0.37
N LEU A 3 -4.06 -7.56 0.44
CA LEU A 3 -2.85 -6.75 0.66
C LEU A 3 -1.77 -7.60 1.31
N ARG A 4 -0.56 -7.58 0.74
CA ARG A 4 0.63 -8.23 1.32
C ARG A 4 1.57 -7.16 1.84
N VAL A 5 2.06 -7.32 3.07
CA VAL A 5 2.97 -6.35 3.71
C VAL A 5 4.22 -7.07 4.18
N ASN A 6 5.39 -6.58 3.76
CA ASN A 6 6.68 -7.10 4.18
C ASN A 6 7.28 -6.20 5.27
N TRP A 7 7.11 -6.63 6.51
CA TRP A 7 7.60 -5.91 7.70
C TRP A 7 9.08 -6.14 7.99
N ASP A 8 9.68 -7.19 7.42
CA ASP A 8 11.09 -7.57 7.68
C ASP A 8 12.09 -6.73 6.88
N ARG A 9 11.60 -5.81 6.03
CA ARG A 9 12.43 -4.90 5.23
C ARG A 9 12.23 -3.46 5.68
N THR A 10 13.32 -2.70 5.68
CA THR A 10 13.29 -1.24 5.85
C THR A 10 13.87 -0.59 4.60
N PRO A 11 13.07 0.19 3.85
CA PRO A 11 11.67 0.55 4.09
C PRO A 11 10.68 -0.63 3.92
N VAL A 12 9.56 -0.59 4.65
CA VAL A 12 8.47 -1.59 4.56
C VAL A 12 7.91 -1.57 3.15
N SER A 13 7.72 -2.73 2.51
CA SER A 13 7.08 -2.83 1.20
C SER A 13 5.67 -3.38 1.32
N ILE A 14 4.76 -2.81 0.53
CA ILE A 14 3.35 -3.22 0.48
C ILE A 14 3.02 -3.54 -0.96
N HIS A 15 2.42 -4.71 -1.17
CA HIS A 15 2.21 -5.31 -2.48
C HIS A 15 0.73 -5.61 -2.70
N HIS A 16 0.29 -5.43 -3.95
CA HIS A 16 -1.04 -5.80 -4.40
C HIS A 16 -1.06 -5.91 -5.93
N ASP A 17 -1.95 -6.73 -6.48
CA ASP A 17 -2.01 -6.96 -7.93
C ASP A 17 -2.57 -5.75 -8.71
N ARG A 18 -3.37 -4.91 -8.03
CA ARG A 18 -3.97 -3.70 -8.60
C ARG A 18 -3.25 -2.46 -8.11
N LYS A 19 -2.77 -1.64 -9.04
CA LYS A 19 -2.16 -0.33 -8.79
C LYS A 19 -3.11 0.62 -8.04
N ALA A 20 -4.38 0.70 -8.45
CA ALA A 20 -5.37 1.60 -7.86
C ALA A 20 -5.57 1.37 -6.35
N VAL A 21 -5.59 0.11 -5.91
CA VAL A 21 -5.70 -0.27 -4.48
C VAL A 21 -4.53 0.29 -3.67
N LEU A 22 -3.30 0.24 -4.21
CA LEU A 22 -2.12 0.79 -3.53
C LEU A 22 -2.14 2.32 -3.51
N GLU A 23 -2.57 2.97 -4.60
CA GLU A 23 -2.75 4.43 -4.63
C GLU A 23 -3.81 4.90 -3.63
N GLY A 24 -4.93 4.16 -3.53
CA GLY A 24 -5.97 4.37 -2.53
C GLY A 24 -5.46 4.20 -1.10
N LEU A 25 -4.64 3.18 -0.84
CA LEU A 25 -4.01 2.99 0.46
C LEU A 25 -3.07 4.14 0.82
N ILE A 26 -2.23 4.60 -0.11
CA ILE A 26 -1.37 5.77 0.09
C ILE A 26 -2.21 7.00 0.45
N LEU A 27 -3.32 7.22 -0.27
CA LEU A 27 -4.22 8.32 -0.01
C LEU A 27 -4.89 8.21 1.37
N HIS A 28 -5.35 7.02 1.75
CA HIS A 28 -5.95 6.74 3.05
C HIS A 28 -4.97 7.04 4.20
N LEU A 29 -3.74 6.51 4.10
CA LEU A 29 -2.69 6.73 5.08
C LEU A 29 -2.31 8.21 5.20
N ARG A 30 -2.26 8.93 4.07
CA ARG A 30 -2.02 10.37 4.04
C ARG A 30 -3.14 11.15 4.73
N ASN A 31 -4.39 10.86 4.39
CA ASN A 31 -5.53 11.66 4.81
C ASN A 31 -5.97 11.35 6.26
N LYS A 32 -5.95 10.08 6.69
CA LYS A 32 -6.38 9.69 8.04
C LYS A 32 -5.25 9.72 9.07
N HIS A 33 -4.02 9.40 8.66
CA HIS A 33 -2.91 9.19 9.59
C HIS A 33 -1.73 10.15 9.36
N GLY A 34 -1.82 11.07 8.40
CA GLY A 34 -0.81 12.09 8.17
C GLY A 34 0.51 11.55 7.61
N VAL A 35 0.50 10.39 6.96
CA VAL A 35 1.68 9.84 6.27
C VAL A 35 2.03 10.73 5.08
N ARG A 36 3.10 11.52 5.19
CA ARG A 36 3.44 12.60 4.24
C ARG A 36 4.56 12.27 3.26
N ARG A 37 5.29 11.17 3.46
CA ARG A 37 6.36 10.79 2.53
C ARG A 37 5.75 10.41 1.17
N ARG A 38 6.44 10.79 0.09
CA ARG A 38 6.03 10.52 -1.31
C ARG A 38 6.26 9.05 -1.64
N SER A 39 5.42 8.17 -1.13
CA SER A 39 5.32 6.79 -1.61
C SER A 39 4.83 6.81 -3.05
N ILE A 40 5.44 5.98 -3.90
CA ILE A 40 5.13 5.87 -5.33
C ILE A 40 4.85 4.40 -5.61
N VAL A 41 3.75 4.12 -6.29
CA VAL A 41 3.41 2.77 -6.74
C VAL A 41 4.19 2.45 -8.01
N MET A 42 4.86 1.30 -8.02
CA MET A 42 5.64 0.79 -9.14
C MET A 42 5.35 -0.69 -9.37
N GLU A 43 5.70 -1.19 -10.55
CA GLU A 43 5.56 -2.62 -10.86
C GLU A 43 6.47 -3.46 -9.96
N ASP A 44 5.94 -4.57 -9.45
CA ASP A 44 6.73 -5.56 -8.73
C ASP A 44 7.55 -6.38 -9.73
N ARG A 45 8.88 -6.28 -9.62
CA ARG A 45 9.81 -6.99 -10.51
C ARG A 45 10.50 -8.17 -9.82
N GLU A 46 10.30 -8.33 -8.51
CA GLU A 46 10.99 -9.34 -7.70
C GLU A 46 10.06 -10.51 -7.35
N GLU A 47 8.82 -10.24 -6.93
CA GLU A 47 7.92 -11.28 -6.40
C GLU A 47 6.86 -11.78 -7.40
N GLY A 48 6.77 -11.19 -8.59
CA GLY A 48 5.87 -11.62 -9.66
C GLY A 48 4.95 -10.51 -10.17
N PRO A 49 3.89 -10.86 -10.93
CA PRO A 49 3.00 -9.86 -11.50
C PRO A 49 2.28 -9.07 -10.39
N GLY A 50 2.30 -7.75 -10.49
CA GLY A 50 1.62 -6.87 -9.55
C GLY A 50 2.35 -5.55 -9.36
N TYR A 51 2.02 -4.87 -8.27
CA TYR A 51 2.56 -3.58 -7.92
C TYR A 51 2.99 -3.55 -6.46
N LEU A 52 3.89 -2.63 -6.13
CA LEU A 52 4.28 -2.34 -4.77
C LEU A 52 4.55 -0.86 -4.56
N PHE A 53 4.54 -0.45 -3.30
CA PHE A 53 5.19 0.80 -2.89
C PHE A 53 5.95 0.61 -1.58
N PHE A 54 6.89 1.51 -1.33
CA PHE A 54 7.66 1.54 -0.10
C PHE A 54 7.14 2.59 0.88
N LEU A 55 7.05 2.19 2.15
CA LEU A 55 6.68 3.01 3.29
C LEU A 55 7.95 3.31 4.09
N TYR A 56 8.44 4.53 3.94
CA TYR A 56 9.75 4.94 4.48
C TYR A 56 9.69 5.44 5.94
N GLN A 57 8.50 5.49 6.55
CA GLN A 57 8.30 5.93 7.92
C GLN A 57 7.63 4.83 8.74
N ALA A 58 7.77 4.90 10.06
CA ALA A 58 7.00 4.05 10.95
C ALA A 58 5.50 4.19 10.67
N CYS A 59 4.82 3.05 10.58
CA CYS A 59 3.40 2.92 10.30
C CYS A 59 2.84 1.90 11.30
N ASP A 60 1.72 2.21 11.95
CA ASP A 60 1.02 1.21 12.75
C ASP A 60 0.36 0.21 11.78
N PRO A 61 0.64 -1.11 11.89
CA PRO A 61 0.03 -2.13 11.04
C PRO A 61 -1.50 -2.06 10.99
N ARG A 62 -2.14 -1.56 12.06
CA ARG A 62 -3.59 -1.40 12.14
C ARG A 62 -4.14 -0.41 11.13
N TRP A 63 -3.37 0.59 10.73
CA TRP A 63 -3.80 1.58 9.73
C TRP A 63 -3.96 0.96 8.34
N ILE A 64 -3.06 0.03 8.00
CA ILE A 64 -3.15 -0.74 6.75
C ILE A 64 -4.29 -1.76 6.86
N ALA A 65 -4.43 -2.44 8.00
CA ALA A 65 -5.50 -3.39 8.23
C ALA A 65 -6.90 -2.77 8.22
N SER A 66 -7.03 -1.47 8.55
CA SER A 66 -8.30 -0.73 8.49
C SER A 66 -8.67 -0.21 7.10
N PHE A 67 -7.79 -0.37 6.12
CA PHE A 67 -8.07 0.05 4.75
C PHE A 67 -8.99 -0.96 4.07
N ASP A 68 -10.15 -0.47 3.63
CA ASP A 68 -11.08 -1.25 2.83
C ASP A 68 -10.59 -1.32 1.39
N THR A 69 -10.21 -2.51 0.94
CA THR A 69 -9.77 -2.72 -0.44
C THR A 69 -10.94 -2.80 -1.42
N ASP A 70 -12.13 -3.17 -0.96
CA ASP A 70 -13.33 -3.38 -1.77
C ASP A 70 -13.92 -2.04 -2.22
N SER A 71 -13.80 -1.00 -1.39
CA SER A 71 -14.23 0.36 -1.74
C SER A 71 -13.53 0.91 -2.99
N VAL A 72 -12.35 0.41 -3.35
CA VAL A 72 -11.62 0.82 -4.56
C VAL A 72 -12.01 -0.03 -5.78
N LEU A 73 -12.62 -1.21 -5.56
CA LEU A 73 -13.05 -2.10 -6.65
C LEU A 73 -14.36 -1.62 -7.29
N GLU A 74 -15.23 -0.93 -6.54
CA GLU A 74 -16.52 -0.42 -7.02
C GLU A 74 -16.38 0.84 -7.91
N GLU A 75 -15.24 1.53 -7.87
CA GLU A 75 -14.99 2.78 -8.58
C GLU A 75 -14.29 2.61 -9.96
N GLU A 76 -13.98 1.37 -10.40
CA GLU A 76 -13.35 1.07 -11.72
C GLU A 76 -14.31 0.43 -12.74
#